data_AF-A0A7K7TT88-F1
#
_entry.id   AF-A0A7K7TT88-F1
#
_cell.length_a   1.000
_cell.length_b   1.000
_cell.length_c   1.000
_cell.angle_alpha   90.00
_cell.angle_beta   90.00
_cell.angle_gamma   90.00
#
_symmetry.space_group_name_H-M   'P 1'
#
loop_
_entity.id
_entity.type
_entity.pdbx_description
1 polymer ?
#
loop_
_entity_poly.entity_id
_entity_poly.type
_entity_poly.pdbx_seq_one_letter_code
_entity_poly.pdbx_strand_id
1 'polypeptide(L)'
;PILASAHENGCICLWSIQGNLVKELLPFSKYPSVPLTALCTDISTRMLLAGSKEGHIMRWSIDSFLEGPQNSKNQIKEELCWRAHSTEVVDLFHEEEKNVAVTASIDGSVRLWHAMNGCYLGYFGQPGKFELSDISRLILPCDVNNFPTIIKEESKHMEKKKLFEYPLMLDRDK
;
A
#
# COMPACT_ATOMS: atom_id res chain seq x y z
N PRO A 1 -19.65 2.66 -3.62
CA PRO A 1 -18.23 3.02 -3.80
C PRO A 1 -17.56 3.24 -2.44
N ILE A 2 -16.30 2.86 -2.31
CA ILE A 2 -15.47 3.05 -1.11
C ILE A 2 -14.31 3.95 -1.51
N LEU A 3 -13.96 4.90 -0.65
CA LEU A 3 -12.76 5.73 -0.80
C LEU A 3 -11.68 5.21 0.14
N ALA A 4 -10.42 5.25 -0.30
CA ALA A 4 -9.28 4.90 0.54
C ALA A 4 -8.38 6.12 0.70
N SER A 5 -7.77 6.27 1.87
CA SER A 5 -6.85 7.36 2.18
C SER A 5 -5.70 6.85 3.04
N ALA A 6 -4.49 7.31 2.73
CA ALA A 6 -3.28 7.11 3.52
C ALA A 6 -3.14 8.25 4.55
N HIS A 7 -2.70 7.94 5.78
CA HIS A 7 -2.62 8.89 6.88
C HIS A 7 -1.21 8.97 7.50
N GLU A 8 -0.91 10.11 8.13
CA GLU A 8 0.36 10.39 8.81
C GLU A 8 0.62 9.45 10.00
N ASN A 9 -0.44 8.95 10.64
CA ASN A 9 -0.33 7.98 11.73
C ASN A 9 -0.02 6.54 11.23
N GLY A 10 0.17 6.37 9.93
CA GLY A 10 0.49 5.10 9.30
C GLY A 10 -0.70 4.19 9.02
N CYS A 11 -1.93 4.65 9.18
CA CYS A 11 -3.11 3.86 8.86
C CYS A 11 -3.66 4.16 7.46
N ILE A 12 -4.39 3.18 6.92
CA ILE A 12 -5.25 3.37 5.76
C ILE A 12 -6.69 3.40 6.27
N CYS A 13 -7.39 4.49 5.98
CA CYS A 13 -8.82 4.60 6.29
C CYS A 13 -9.64 4.35 5.03
N LEU A 14 -10.68 3.52 5.18
CA LEU A 14 -11.69 3.26 4.16
C LEU A 14 -12.98 3.97 4.54
N TRP A 15 -13.56 4.71 3.59
CA TRP A 15 -14.71 5.56 3.81
C TRP A 15 -15.85 5.22 2.86
N SER A 16 -17.08 5.40 3.32
CA SER A 16 -18.22 5.47 2.41
C SER A 16 -18.20 6.81 1.67
N ILE A 17 -18.86 6.89 0.52
CA ILE A 17 -19.03 8.16 -0.20
C ILE A 17 -19.84 9.21 0.59
N GLN A 18 -20.52 8.81 1.66
CA GLN A 18 -21.20 9.71 2.58
C GLN A 18 -20.27 10.27 3.67
N GLY A 19 -18.98 9.89 3.68
CA GLY A 19 -17.97 10.36 4.63
C GLY A 19 -17.89 9.54 5.92
N ASN A 20 -18.59 8.41 6.02
CA ASN A 20 -18.51 7.56 7.20
C ASN A 20 -17.27 6.67 7.15
N LEU A 21 -16.52 6.60 8.25
CA LEU A 21 -15.42 5.64 8.38
C LEU A 21 -15.99 4.22 8.40
N VAL A 22 -15.57 3.40 7.44
CA VAL A 22 -15.99 2.01 7.30
C VAL A 22 -15.01 1.08 7.98
N LYS A 23 -13.70 1.31 7.77
CA LYS A 23 -12.64 0.47 8.34
C LYS A 23 -11.32 1.23 8.41
N GLU A 24 -10.54 0.94 9.44
CA GLU A 24 -9.16 1.38 9.58
C GLU A 24 -8.23 0.16 9.45
N LEU A 25 -7.17 0.30 8.66
CA LEU A 25 -6.17 -0.73 8.41
C LEU A 25 -4.83 -0.23 8.93
N LEU A 26 -4.17 -1.05 9.74
CA LEU A 26 -2.83 -0.78 10.22
C LEU A 26 -1.86 -1.77 9.58
N PRO A 27 -0.76 -1.30 8.97
CA PRO A 27 0.32 -2.16 8.54
C PRO A 27 0.80 -3.07 9.66
N PHE A 28 1.30 -4.24 9.28
CA PHE A 28 1.78 -5.25 10.20
C PHE A 28 2.81 -4.69 11.19
N SER A 29 2.85 -5.28 12.39
CA SER A 29 3.58 -4.79 13.57
C SER A 29 5.10 -4.63 13.43
N LYS A 30 5.68 -4.94 12.27
CA LYS A 30 7.07 -4.63 11.95
C LYS A 30 7.29 -3.15 11.61
N TYR A 31 6.30 -2.48 11.02
CA TYR A 31 6.37 -1.04 10.68
C TYR A 31 5.12 -0.23 11.10
N PRO A 32 4.54 -0.47 12.29
CA PRO A 32 3.37 0.27 12.73
C PRO A 32 3.80 1.72 12.98
N SER A 33 2.93 2.67 12.61
CA SER A 33 3.12 4.10 12.89
C SER A 33 4.13 4.84 11.99
N VAL A 34 4.57 4.26 10.88
CA VAL A 34 5.28 5.01 9.82
C VAL A 34 4.26 5.72 8.93
N PRO A 35 4.38 7.04 8.68
CA PRO A 35 3.45 7.76 7.81
C PRO A 35 3.31 7.11 6.43
N LEU A 36 2.06 6.99 5.98
CA LEU A 36 1.74 6.59 4.61
C LEU A 36 1.57 7.85 3.77
N THR A 37 2.33 7.94 2.69
CA THR A 37 2.53 9.16 1.90
C THR A 37 1.98 9.04 0.48
N ALA A 38 1.79 7.82 0.00
CA ALA A 38 1.19 7.54 -1.30
C ALA A 38 0.22 6.35 -1.22
N LEU A 39 -0.81 6.36 -2.06
CA LEU A 39 -1.81 5.29 -2.13
C LEU A 39 -2.28 5.13 -3.58
N CYS A 40 -2.38 3.89 -4.06
CA CYS A 40 -3.03 3.61 -5.35
C CYS A 40 -3.76 2.25 -5.31
N THR A 41 -4.66 2.04 -6.26
CA THR A 41 -5.44 0.82 -6.42
C THR A 41 -5.44 0.42 -7.91
N ASP A 42 -5.78 -0.84 -8.19
CA ASP A 42 -5.97 -1.36 -9.53
C ASP A 42 -7.35 -0.97 -10.10
N ILE A 43 -7.53 -1.12 -11.42
CA ILE A 43 -8.79 -0.78 -12.10
C ILE A 43 -9.88 -1.75 -11.64
N SER A 44 -9.52 -3.01 -11.39
CA SER A 44 -10.46 -4.01 -10.86
C SER A 44 -10.79 -3.84 -9.38
N THR A 45 -10.16 -2.92 -8.67
CA THR A 45 -10.35 -2.59 -7.24
C THR A 45 -10.17 -3.77 -6.28
N ARG A 46 -9.28 -4.71 -6.61
CA ARG A 46 -9.00 -5.90 -5.79
C ARG A 46 -7.78 -5.74 -4.89
N MET A 47 -6.91 -4.80 -5.23
CA MET A 47 -5.63 -4.55 -4.59
C MET A 47 -5.49 -3.09 -4.19
N LEU A 48 -4.85 -2.87 -3.04
CA LEU A 48 -4.43 -1.56 -2.60
C LEU A 48 -2.92 -1.56 -2.35
N LEU A 49 -2.22 -0.58 -2.89
CA LEU A 49 -0.80 -0.32 -2.64
C LEU A 49 -0.66 0.95 -1.82
N ALA A 50 0.17 0.92 -0.79
CA ALA A 50 0.52 2.07 0.05
C ALA A 50 2.03 2.26 0.12
N GLY A 51 2.48 3.49 -0.07
CA GLY A 51 3.86 3.92 0.04
C GLY A 51 4.07 4.67 1.34
N SER A 52 5.24 4.51 1.95
CA SER A 52 5.55 5.15 3.23
C SER A 52 6.66 6.18 3.15
N LYS A 53 6.74 7.01 4.21
CA LYS A 53 7.84 7.96 4.45
C LYS A 53 9.21 7.31 4.55
N GLU A 54 9.26 6.02 4.87
CA GLU A 54 10.49 5.26 4.85
C GLU A 54 10.71 4.53 3.53
N GLY A 55 9.96 4.74 2.45
CA GLY A 55 10.27 4.05 1.19
C GLY A 55 9.81 2.61 1.12
N HIS A 56 8.93 2.17 2.04
CA HIS A 56 8.30 0.86 1.96
C HIS A 56 7.03 0.91 1.12
N ILE A 57 6.77 -0.16 0.37
CA ILE A 57 5.50 -0.42 -0.28
C ILE A 57 4.82 -1.60 0.41
N MET A 58 3.53 -1.44 0.71
CA MET A 58 2.68 -2.48 1.28
C MET A 58 1.54 -2.75 0.32
N ARG A 59 1.23 -4.03 0.14
CA ARG A 59 0.16 -4.53 -0.72
C ARG A 59 -0.91 -5.21 0.12
N TRP A 60 -2.15 -4.80 -0.12
CA TRP A 60 -3.33 -5.34 0.53
C TRP A 60 -4.28 -5.94 -0.49
N SER A 61 -4.87 -7.08 -0.17
CA SER A 61 -6.03 -7.62 -0.86
C SER A 61 -7.31 -7.10 -0.23
N ILE A 62 -8.17 -6.49 -1.05
CA ILE A 62 -9.44 -5.90 -0.65
C ILE A 62 -10.66 -6.56 -1.36
N ASP A 63 -10.40 -7.53 -2.26
CA ASP A 63 -11.41 -8.23 -3.07
C ASP A 63 -12.55 -8.80 -2.21
N SER A 64 -12.21 -9.65 -1.23
CA SER A 64 -13.20 -10.29 -0.36
C SER A 64 -14.00 -9.27 0.45
N PHE A 65 -13.39 -8.15 0.85
CA PHE A 65 -14.10 -7.10 1.60
C PHE A 65 -15.18 -6.42 0.76
N LEU A 66 -14.92 -6.15 -0.51
CA LEU A 66 -15.86 -5.46 -1.39
C LEU A 66 -17.06 -6.34 -1.77
N GLU A 67 -16.91 -7.66 -1.81
CA GLU A 67 -18.03 -8.59 -2.06
C GLU A 67 -19.08 -8.60 -0.93
N GLY A 68 -18.70 -8.22 0.29
CA GLY A 68 -19.60 -8.24 1.45
C GLY A 68 -19.00 -7.62 2.70
N PRO A 69 -18.98 -6.28 2.82
CA PRO A 69 -18.29 -5.58 3.92
C PRO A 69 -18.82 -5.92 5.31
N GLN A 70 -20.06 -6.43 5.40
CA GLN A 70 -20.74 -6.78 6.65
C GLN A 70 -20.48 -8.22 7.11
N ASN A 71 -19.82 -9.03 6.28
CA ASN A 71 -19.50 -10.40 6.64
C ASN A 71 -18.17 -10.43 7.41
N SER A 72 -18.18 -10.94 8.65
CA SER A 72 -16.97 -11.04 9.49
C SER A 72 -15.87 -11.93 8.91
N LYS A 73 -16.19 -12.75 7.90
CA LYS A 73 -15.22 -13.55 7.14
C LYS A 73 -14.49 -12.76 6.06
N ASN A 74 -15.02 -11.60 5.65
CA ASN A 74 -14.47 -10.80 4.57
C ASN A 74 -13.39 -9.87 5.13
N GLN A 75 -12.16 -10.38 5.17
CA GLN A 75 -11.01 -9.70 5.75
C GLN A 75 -10.17 -9.02 4.68
N ILE A 76 -9.66 -7.84 5.03
CA ILE A 76 -8.66 -7.13 4.24
C ILE A 76 -7.31 -7.61 4.75
N LYS A 77 -6.48 -8.16 3.86
CA LYS A 77 -5.23 -8.82 4.23
C LYS A 77 -4.06 -8.06 3.66
N GLU A 78 -3.10 -7.71 4.51
CA GLU A 78 -1.79 -7.29 4.02
C GLU A 78 -1.06 -8.54 3.54
N GLU A 79 -0.70 -8.59 2.27
CA GLU A 79 -0.15 -9.79 1.63
C GLU A 79 1.36 -9.69 1.44
N LEU A 80 1.87 -8.47 1.22
CA LEU A 80 3.26 -8.25 0.85
C LEU A 80 3.74 -6.88 1.34
N CYS A 81 4.97 -6.83 1.84
CA CYS A 81 5.67 -5.58 2.14
C CYS A 81 7.11 -5.66 1.63
N TRP A 82 7.58 -4.64 0.91
CA TRP A 82 8.97 -4.56 0.45
C TRP A 82 9.51 -3.14 0.59
N ARG A 83 10.84 -3.03 0.67
CA ARG A 83 11.53 -1.74 0.62
C ARG A 83 11.76 -1.37 -0.84
N ALA A 84 11.11 -0.32 -1.33
CA ALA A 84 11.32 0.13 -2.71
C ALA A 84 12.44 1.19 -2.81
N HIS A 85 12.45 2.10 -1.84
CA HIS A 85 13.31 3.28 -1.87
C HIS A 85 14.09 3.41 -0.57
N SER A 86 15.23 4.09 -0.61
CA SER A 86 15.98 4.40 0.61
C SER A 86 15.28 5.48 1.46
N THR A 87 14.42 6.29 0.84
CA THR A 87 13.66 7.38 1.49
C THR A 87 12.18 7.37 1.09
N GLU A 88 11.44 8.39 1.53
CA GLU A 88 10.01 8.60 1.31
C GLU A 88 9.54 8.39 -0.13
N VAL A 89 8.49 7.57 -0.26
CA VAL A 89 7.73 7.43 -1.51
C VAL A 89 6.80 8.63 -1.63
N VAL A 90 6.89 9.34 -2.75
CA VAL A 90 6.06 10.52 -3.02
C VAL A 90 4.91 10.24 -3.97
N ASP A 91 5.00 9.18 -4.77
CA ASP A 91 3.94 8.81 -5.69
C ASP A 91 3.96 7.30 -6.02
N LEU A 92 2.78 6.78 -6.38
CA LEU A 92 2.53 5.39 -6.70
C LEU A 92 1.58 5.24 -7.88
N PHE A 93 1.97 4.40 -8.83
CA PHE A 93 1.14 4.03 -9.96
C PHE A 93 1.17 2.51 -10.17
N HIS A 94 0.03 1.92 -10.48
CA HIS A 94 -0.08 0.49 -10.79
C HIS A 94 -0.60 0.31 -12.22
N GLU A 95 0.17 -0.41 -13.02
CA GLU A 95 -0.22 -0.87 -14.35
C GLU A 95 -0.62 -2.34 -14.24
N GLU A 96 -1.92 -2.60 -14.38
CA GLU A 96 -2.54 -3.89 -14.07
C GLU A 96 -2.26 -4.96 -15.14
N GLU A 97 -2.23 -4.58 -16.42
CA GLU A 97 -2.06 -5.53 -17.55
C GLU A 97 -0.69 -6.21 -17.54
N LYS A 98 0.35 -5.47 -17.14
CA LYS A 98 1.75 -5.92 -17.03
C LYS A 98 2.12 -6.26 -15.60
N ASN A 99 1.22 -6.04 -14.64
CA ASN A 99 1.43 -6.31 -13.23
C ASN A 99 2.65 -5.56 -12.65
N VAL A 100 2.76 -4.27 -12.98
CA VAL A 100 3.89 -3.41 -12.63
C VAL A 100 3.45 -2.31 -11.68
N ALA A 101 4.12 -2.23 -10.52
CA ALA A 101 4.06 -1.07 -9.65
C ALA A 101 5.22 -0.11 -9.98
N VAL A 102 4.90 1.16 -10.21
CA VAL A 102 5.85 2.24 -10.40
C VAL A 102 5.86 3.12 -9.16
N THR A 103 7.05 3.38 -8.63
CA THR A 103 7.27 4.10 -7.38
C THR A 103 8.18 5.30 -7.61
N ALA A 104 7.82 6.48 -7.12
CA ALA A 104 8.66 7.68 -7.15
C ALA A 104 9.04 8.10 -5.72
N SER A 105 10.23 8.67 -5.54
CA SER A 105 10.78 8.97 -4.21
C SER A 105 11.56 10.28 -4.13
N ILE A 106 11.69 10.80 -2.91
CA ILE A 106 12.58 11.93 -2.58
C ILE A 106 14.06 11.59 -2.89
N ASP A 107 14.43 10.31 -2.96
CA ASP A 107 15.78 9.87 -3.37
C ASP A 107 16.12 10.21 -4.84
N GLY A 108 15.18 10.79 -5.58
CA GLY A 108 15.37 11.25 -6.94
C GLY A 108 15.22 10.16 -8.00
N SER A 109 14.81 8.94 -7.61
CA SER A 109 14.60 7.83 -8.52
C SER A 109 13.12 7.50 -8.73
N VAL A 110 12.83 6.93 -9.90
CA VAL A 110 11.56 6.27 -10.21
C VAL A 110 11.86 4.81 -10.54
N ARG A 111 11.28 3.88 -9.80
CA ARG A 111 11.59 2.44 -9.83
C ARG A 111 10.38 1.61 -10.21
N LEU A 112 10.64 0.47 -10.84
CA LEU A 112 9.63 -0.49 -11.29
C LEU A 112 9.76 -1.77 -10.48
N TRP A 113 8.61 -2.30 -10.10
CA TRP A 113 8.48 -3.51 -9.31
C TRP A 113 7.37 -4.37 -9.88
N HIS A 114 7.49 -5.68 -9.76
CA HIS A 114 6.39 -6.58 -10.08
C HIS A 114 5.39 -6.55 -8.92
N ALA A 115 4.15 -6.12 -9.17
CA ALA A 115 3.22 -5.71 -8.11
C ALA A 115 2.76 -6.87 -7.21
N MET A 116 2.73 -8.11 -7.72
CA MET A 116 2.27 -9.27 -6.93
C MET A 116 3.33 -9.86 -5.98
N ASN A 117 4.62 -9.71 -6.30
CA ASN A 117 5.71 -10.36 -5.54
C ASN A 117 6.80 -9.38 -5.06
N GLY A 118 6.74 -8.11 -5.47
CA GLY A 118 7.69 -7.08 -5.06
C GLY A 118 9.08 -7.22 -5.68
N CYS A 119 9.26 -8.06 -6.70
CA CYS A 119 10.55 -8.20 -7.39
C CYS A 119 10.91 -6.88 -8.11
N TYR A 120 12.17 -6.48 -8.02
CA TYR A 120 12.67 -5.29 -8.70
C TYR A 120 12.83 -5.54 -10.19
N LEU A 121 12.31 -4.63 -11.02
CA LEU A 121 12.34 -4.72 -12.48
C LEU A 121 13.27 -3.68 -13.12
N GLY A 122 13.70 -2.65 -12.37
CA GLY A 122 14.61 -1.62 -12.83
C GLY A 122 14.18 -0.21 -12.45
N TYR A 123 14.79 0.78 -13.09
CA TYR A 123 14.53 2.20 -12.82
C TYR A 123 14.56 3.02 -14.11
N PHE A 124 13.85 4.15 -14.12
CA PHE A 124 13.88 5.07 -15.25
C PHE A 124 15.25 5.73 -15.39
N GLY A 125 15.76 5.79 -16.63
CA GLY A 125 17.10 6.32 -16.93
C GLY A 125 18.21 5.27 -16.89
N GLN A 126 17.89 4.00 -16.61
CA GLN A 126 18.87 2.93 -16.71
C GLN A 126 19.32 2.68 -18.17
N PRO A 127 20.55 2.18 -18.41
CA PRO A 127 21.06 1.98 -19.78
C PRO A 127 20.32 0.94 -20.61
N GLY A 128 19.68 -0.04 -19.95
CA GLY A 128 19.02 -1.18 -20.59
C GLY A 128 17.50 -1.03 -20.66
N LYS A 129 16.86 -1.81 -21.56
CA LYS A 129 15.41 -1.95 -21.56
C LYS A 129 14.94 -2.70 -20.32
N PHE A 130 13.69 -2.44 -19.90
CA PHE A 130 13.04 -3.23 -18.86
C PHE A 130 12.79 -4.65 -19.36
N GLU A 131 13.17 -5.64 -18.56
CA GLU A 131 12.80 -7.03 -18.78
C GLU A 131 11.69 -7.38 -17.80
N LEU A 132 10.45 -7.37 -18.27
CA LEU A 132 9.27 -7.60 -17.41
C LEU A 132 8.91 -9.08 -17.29
N SER A 133 9.43 -9.94 -18.18
CA SER A 133 9.06 -11.36 -18.23
C SER A 133 9.87 -12.23 -17.26
N ASP A 134 11.10 -11.83 -16.95
CA ASP A 134 12.00 -12.60 -16.08
C ASP A 134 11.88 -12.17 -14.60
N ILE A 135 10.77 -12.57 -13.99
CA ILE A 135 10.49 -12.36 -12.56
C ILE A 135 11.22 -13.35 -11.63
N SER A 136 12.02 -14.26 -12.19
CA SER A 136 12.80 -15.24 -11.42
C SER A 136 14.06 -14.61 -10.79
N ARG A 137 14.47 -13.46 -11.31
CA ARG A 137 15.64 -12.73 -10.82
C ARG A 137 15.31 -11.95 -9.55
N LEU A 138 15.84 -12.43 -8.43
CA LEU A 138 15.86 -11.71 -7.16
C LEU A 138 16.99 -10.67 -7.15
N ILE A 139 16.84 -9.62 -7.96
CA ILE A 139 17.75 -8.47 -7.96
C ILE A 139 17.17 -7.43 -7.00
N LEU A 140 18.05 -6.73 -6.29
CA LEU A 140 17.69 -5.56 -5.49
C LEU A 140 18.43 -4.32 -6.03
N PRO A 141 17.85 -3.12 -5.87
CA PRO A 141 18.61 -1.88 -5.98
C PRO A 141 19.82 -1.88 -5.04
N CYS A 142 20.89 -1.18 -5.41
CA CYS A 142 22.13 -1.15 -4.62
C CYS A 142 21.99 -0.52 -3.22
N ASP A 143 20.94 0.26 -2.99
CA ASP A 143 20.64 0.96 -1.74
C ASP A 143 19.52 0.29 -0.91
N VAL A 144 19.05 -0.87 -1.34
CA VAL A 144 18.00 -1.64 -0.67
C VAL A 144 18.52 -3.04 -0.38
N ASN A 145 18.43 -3.46 0.89
CA ASN A 145 19.00 -4.73 1.35
C ASN A 145 17.95 -5.78 1.75
N ASN A 146 16.67 -5.44 1.66
CA ASN A 146 15.59 -6.26 2.17
C ASN A 146 14.75 -6.79 1.02
N PHE A 147 14.63 -8.12 0.94
CA PHE A 147 13.70 -8.76 0.01
C PHE A 147 12.24 -8.58 0.45
N PRO A 148 11.29 -8.71 -0.50
CA PRO A 148 9.87 -8.69 -0.20
C PRO A 148 9.50 -9.71 0.88
N THR A 149 8.75 -9.26 1.88
CA THR A 149 8.26 -10.07 2.99
C THR A 149 6.81 -10.44 2.73
N ILE A 150 6.54 -11.73 2.56
CA ILE A 150 5.18 -12.27 2.50
C ILE A 150 4.62 -12.33 3.92
N ILE A 151 3.46 -11.73 4.13
CA ILE A 151 2.84 -11.67 5.45
C ILE A 151 1.91 -12.87 5.58
N LYS A 152 2.25 -13.76 6.52
CA LYS A 152 1.43 -14.93 6.85
C LYS A 152 0.44 -14.54 7.95
N GLU A 153 -0.79 -15.00 7.81
CA GLU A 153 -1.97 -14.66 8.61
C GLU A 153 -1.94 -15.17 10.07
N GLU A 154 -0.76 -15.44 10.64
CA GLU A 154 -0.59 -15.90 12.01
C GLU A 154 -0.26 -14.73 12.94
N SER A 155 -1.28 -13.97 13.35
CA SER A 155 -1.49 -13.50 14.74
C SER A 155 -2.38 -12.25 14.81
N LYS A 156 -3.57 -12.45 15.38
CA LYS A 156 -4.48 -11.48 16.01
C LYS A 156 -4.43 -10.06 15.43
N HIS A 157 -5.36 -9.76 14.52
CA HIS A 157 -5.89 -8.40 14.37
C HIS A 157 -6.19 -7.84 15.77
N MET A 158 -5.33 -6.93 16.26
CA MET A 158 -5.75 -6.03 17.31
C MET A 158 -6.63 -4.98 16.63
N GLU A 159 -7.92 -5.26 16.56
CA GLU A 159 -8.93 -4.21 16.49
C GLU A 159 -8.81 -3.38 17.77
N LYS A 160 -7.81 -2.49 17.84
CA LYS A 160 -7.84 -1.43 18.84
C LYS A 160 -8.93 -0.48 18.36
N LYS A 161 -10.14 -0.63 18.92
CA LYS A 161 -11.10 0.49 19.01
C LYS A 161 -10.43 1.61 19.79
N LYS A 162 -9.60 2.42 19.14
CA LYS A 162 -9.30 3.75 19.63
C LYS A 162 -10.44 4.62 19.18
N LEU A 163 -11.34 4.97 20.11
CA LEU A 163 -12.22 6.10 19.92
C LEU A 163 -11.33 7.35 19.81
N PHE A 164 -11.03 7.77 18.58
CA PHE A 164 -10.63 9.14 18.35
C PHE A 164 -11.91 9.95 18.23
N GLU A 165 -12.22 10.76 19.24
CA GLU A 165 -13.15 11.87 19.06
C GLU A 165 -12.51 12.83 18.06
N TYR A 166 -13.11 12.98 16.89
CA TYR A 166 -12.73 14.00 15.92
C TYR A 166 -13.64 15.22 16.18
N PRO A 167 -13.15 16.29 16.84
CA PRO A 167 -13.99 17.41 17.27
C PRO A 167 -14.38 18.37 16.14
N LEU A 168 -14.17 18.00 14.88
CA LEU A 168 -14.56 18.83 13.74
C LEU A 168 -16.07 18.70 13.51
N MET A 169 -16.85 19.45 14.28
CA MET A 169 -18.21 19.78 13.91
C MET A 169 -18.16 20.85 12.82
N LEU A 170 -18.57 20.49 11.60
CA LEU A 170 -18.87 21.48 10.57
C LEU A 170 -20.08 22.28 11.05
N ASP A 171 -19.92 23.59 11.16
CA ASP A 171 -21.02 24.52 11.42
C ASP A 171 -22.05 24.36 10.29
N ARG A 172 -23.22 23.81 10.62
CA ARG A 172 -24.27 23.52 9.62
C ARG A 172 -25.17 24.72 9.33
N ASP A 173 -24.84 25.89 9.87
CA ASP A 173 -25.64 27.09 9.68
C ASP A 173 -24.89 28.14 8.86
N LYS A 174 -25.17 28.15 7.54
CA LYS A 174 -25.39 29.35 6.73
C LYS A 174 -26.03 29.03 5.39
#